data_AF-A0A8F5H021-F1
#
_entry.id   AF-A0A8F5H021-F1
#
_cell.length_a   1.000
_cell.length_b   1.000
_cell.length_c   1.000
_cell.angle_alpha   90.00
_cell.angle_beta   90.00
_cell.angle_gamma   90.00
#
_symmetry.space_group_name_H-M   'P 1'
#
loop_
_entity.id
_entity.type
_entity.pdbx_description
1 polymer ?
#
loop_
_entity_poly.entity_id
_entity_poly.type
_entity_poly.pdbx_seq_one_letter_code
_entity_poly.pdbx_strand_id
1 'polypeptide(L)'
;MGRKPVIRQDLACPSCGSHHVVKCGKPLGRQRYLCRDCGKYFLADASYHHYSRELREEALRMYANGMSMRAISRVLNVPLGTVFTWVKRYGKQKYEKLVDLWSRAKEFVKGKVVTKVVDEMWTYLYRNTRAFYKWVFTCYVYTKIGAYLIYSVGDRDENTFREIKVHLPDHGRWVSDDYNVYFRLKNHTVVSPVNPNEALHSSLRDRLVRFKRATKAVNRSINMMKYSIALVLWERRLIPEFVA
;
A
#
# COMPACT_ATOMS: atom_id res chain seq x y z
N MET A 1 25.26 -12.72 -20.15
CA MET A 1 25.80 -11.35 -20.18
C MET A 1 24.66 -10.35 -20.35
N GLY A 2 24.30 -9.60 -19.30
CA GLY A 2 23.22 -8.60 -19.39
C GLY A 2 23.68 -7.35 -20.15
N ARG A 3 22.83 -6.81 -21.04
CA ARG A 3 23.09 -5.50 -21.68
C ARG A 3 23.27 -4.44 -20.60
N LYS A 4 24.35 -3.66 -20.67
CA LYS A 4 24.58 -2.52 -19.77
C LYS A 4 23.40 -1.53 -19.85
N PRO A 5 22.96 -0.97 -18.72
CA PRO A 5 21.88 0.02 -18.71
C PRO A 5 22.26 1.24 -19.55
N VAL A 6 21.35 1.66 -20.42
CA VAL A 6 21.55 2.85 -21.28
C VAL A 6 21.13 4.07 -20.49
N ILE A 7 22.10 4.82 -19.98
CA ILE A 7 21.87 6.07 -19.25
C ILE A 7 22.14 7.25 -20.20
N ARG A 8 21.12 8.08 -20.42
CA ARG A 8 21.16 9.26 -21.27
C ARG A 8 21.46 10.51 -20.47
N GLN A 9 22.50 11.25 -20.81
CA GLN A 9 22.80 12.53 -20.14
C GLN A 9 21.89 13.67 -20.66
N ASP A 10 21.42 13.54 -21.90
CA ASP A 10 20.61 14.52 -22.63
C ASP A 10 19.12 14.51 -22.27
N LEU A 11 18.64 13.45 -21.61
CA LEU A 11 17.20 13.23 -21.43
C LEU A 11 16.88 12.52 -20.13
N ALA A 12 16.13 13.19 -19.25
CA ALA A 12 15.60 12.61 -18.03
C ALA A 12 14.13 12.18 -18.21
N CYS A 13 13.75 11.08 -17.55
CA CYS A 13 12.37 10.64 -17.53
C CYS A 13 11.50 11.69 -16.83
N PRO A 14 10.42 12.17 -17.48
CA PRO A 14 9.54 13.17 -16.88
C PRO A 14 8.83 12.73 -15.61
N SER A 15 8.70 11.42 -15.40
CA SER A 15 7.94 10.86 -14.29
C SER A 15 8.76 10.58 -13.03
N CYS A 16 10.08 10.47 -13.13
CA CYS A 16 10.93 10.13 -11.99
C CYS A 16 12.31 10.81 -11.98
N GLY A 17 12.66 11.61 -12.99
CA GLY A 17 13.97 12.26 -13.12
C GLY A 17 15.10 11.31 -13.53
N SER A 18 14.82 10.02 -13.74
CA SER A 18 15.86 9.06 -14.11
C SER A 18 16.36 9.26 -15.54
N HIS A 19 17.67 9.18 -15.71
CA HIS A 19 18.35 9.17 -16.99
C HIS A 19 18.37 7.79 -17.68
N HIS A 20 17.85 6.75 -17.03
CA HIS A 20 17.76 5.40 -17.58
C HIS A 20 16.58 5.28 -18.56
N VAL A 21 16.73 5.87 -19.74
CA VAL A 21 15.67 6.01 -20.75
C VAL A 21 16.10 5.44 -22.10
N VAL A 22 15.23 4.63 -22.70
CA VAL A 22 15.46 3.98 -24.00
C VAL A 22 14.42 4.43 -25.03
N LYS A 23 14.81 4.56 -26.30
CA LYS A 23 13.88 4.87 -27.39
C LYS A 23 12.86 3.72 -27.55
N CYS A 24 11.58 4.04 -27.72
CA CYS A 24 10.50 3.06 -27.87
C CYS A 24 9.47 3.48 -28.93
N GLY A 25 9.90 3.42 -30.19
CA GLY A 25 9.07 3.72 -31.36
C GLY A 25 8.80 5.21 -31.57
N LYS A 26 8.05 5.52 -32.63
CA LYS A 26 7.68 6.88 -33.04
C LYS A 26 6.18 6.99 -33.35
N PRO A 27 5.29 6.98 -32.34
CA PRO A 27 3.86 7.20 -32.59
C PRO A 27 3.65 8.57 -33.24
N LEU A 28 2.90 8.61 -34.35
CA LEU A 28 2.58 9.85 -35.08
C LEU A 28 3.83 10.69 -35.44
N GLY A 29 4.94 10.01 -35.78
CA GLY A 29 6.20 10.66 -36.14
C GLY A 29 7.02 11.21 -34.97
N ARG A 30 6.47 11.27 -33.75
CA ARG A 30 7.12 11.82 -32.56
C ARG A 30 7.90 10.75 -31.81
N GLN A 31 9.15 11.04 -31.44
CA GLN A 31 9.99 10.07 -30.73
C GLN A 31 9.46 9.79 -29.32
N ARG A 32 9.11 8.53 -29.05
CA ARG A 32 8.72 8.03 -27.72
C ARG A 32 9.90 7.36 -27.03
N TYR A 33 9.96 7.50 -25.72
CA TYR A 33 10.95 6.91 -24.83
C TYR A 33 10.26 6.09 -23.75
N LEU A 34 10.94 5.08 -23.22
CA LEU A 34 10.56 4.29 -22.05
C LEU A 34 11.60 4.50 -20.96
N CYS A 35 11.18 4.92 -19.77
CA CYS A 35 12.03 4.89 -18.60
C CYS A 35 12.09 3.48 -18.02
N ARG A 36 13.30 2.96 -17.85
CA ARG A 36 13.53 1.62 -17.29
C ARG A 36 13.37 1.57 -15.78
N ASP A 37 13.54 2.70 -15.08
CA ASP A 37 13.39 2.75 -13.63
C ASP A 37 11.92 2.84 -13.20
N CYS A 38 11.09 3.58 -13.93
CA CYS A 38 9.67 3.74 -13.58
C CYS A 38 8.68 3.11 -14.57
N GLY A 39 9.16 2.49 -15.65
CA GLY A 39 8.35 1.76 -16.63
C GLY A 39 7.39 2.61 -17.47
N LYS A 40 7.59 3.93 -17.55
CA LYS A 40 6.65 4.83 -18.24
C LYS A 40 7.16 5.32 -19.58
N TYR A 41 6.21 5.50 -20.49
CA TYR A 41 6.44 6.12 -21.79
C TYR A 41 6.31 7.64 -21.73
N PHE A 42 7.12 8.34 -22.53
CA PHE A 42 7.03 9.79 -22.72
C PHE A 42 7.55 10.20 -24.10
N LEU A 43 7.22 11.41 -24.56
CA LEU A 43 7.67 11.95 -25.85
C LEU A 43 8.84 12.93 -25.64
N ALA A 44 9.75 13.01 -26.62
CA ALA A 44 10.96 13.84 -26.56
C ALA A 44 10.70 15.34 -26.31
N ASP A 45 9.62 15.82 -26.90
CA ASP A 45 9.17 17.20 -26.99
C ASP A 45 8.11 17.54 -25.93
N ALA A 46 7.85 16.62 -24.99
CA ALA A 46 6.88 16.87 -23.94
C ALA A 46 7.49 17.76 -22.86
N SER A 47 7.11 19.04 -22.84
CA SER A 47 7.36 19.95 -21.73
C SER A 47 6.48 19.57 -20.54
N TYR A 48 6.99 18.71 -19.67
CA TYR A 48 6.33 18.45 -18.40
C TYR A 48 6.83 19.44 -17.35
N HIS A 49 5.94 20.05 -16.57
CA HIS A 49 6.34 20.66 -15.30
C HIS A 49 6.86 19.55 -14.38
N HIS A 50 8.18 19.43 -14.28
CA HIS A 50 8.83 18.40 -13.49
C HIS A 50 8.91 18.86 -12.05
N TYR A 51 8.33 18.07 -11.16
CA TYR A 51 8.64 18.15 -9.76
C TYR A 51 9.80 17.20 -9.46
N SER A 52 10.75 17.67 -8.66
CA SER A 52 11.93 16.89 -8.29
C SER A 52 11.53 15.61 -7.55
N ARG A 53 12.44 14.64 -7.56
CA ARG A 53 12.25 13.38 -6.83
C ARG A 53 12.09 13.65 -5.34
N GLU A 54 12.89 14.58 -4.84
CA GLU A 54 12.96 15.02 -3.45
C GLU A 54 11.61 15.59 -3.01
N LEU A 55 11.01 16.48 -3.81
CA LEU A 55 9.70 17.07 -3.52
C LEU A 55 8.60 16.01 -3.49
N ARG A 56 8.66 15.04 -4.41
CA ARG A 56 7.72 13.92 -4.41
C ARG A 56 7.87 13.06 -3.16
N GLU A 57 9.10 12.74 -2.76
CA GLU A 57 9.37 11.94 -1.57
C GLU A 57 8.97 12.68 -0.29
N GLU A 58 9.17 13.99 -0.24
CA GLU A 58 8.66 14.85 0.84
C GLU A 58 7.13 14.81 0.91
N ALA A 59 6.43 14.96 -0.22
CA ALA A 59 4.98 14.85 -0.27
C ALA A 59 4.47 13.50 0.24
N LEU A 60 5.14 12.40 -0.11
CA LEU A 60 4.79 11.05 0.35
C LEU A 60 5.04 10.90 1.86
N ARG A 61 6.15 11.43 2.38
CA ARG A 61 6.46 11.46 3.82
C ARG A 61 5.46 12.27 4.61
N MET A 62 5.08 13.46 4.15
CA MET A 62 4.03 14.28 4.74
C MET A 62 2.71 13.52 4.81
N TYR A 63 2.34 12.84 3.72
CA TYR A 63 1.13 12.03 3.65
C TYR A 63 1.13 10.86 4.64
N ALA A 64 2.26 10.17 4.80
CA ALA A 64 2.43 9.07 5.75
C ALA A 64 2.44 9.52 7.23
N ASN A 65 2.56 10.82 7.48
CA ASN A 65 2.62 11.44 8.80
C ASN A 65 1.42 12.35 9.08
N GLY A 66 0.24 12.02 8.55
CA GLY A 66 -1.00 12.67 8.97
C GLY A 66 -1.40 13.92 8.19
N MET A 67 -0.66 14.32 7.15
CA MET A 67 -1.09 15.45 6.31
C MET A 67 -2.08 15.01 5.24
N SER A 68 -3.15 15.79 5.07
CA SER A 68 -4.09 15.59 3.97
C SER A 68 -3.46 15.99 2.63
N MET A 69 -3.86 15.35 1.52
CA MET A 69 -3.38 15.71 0.19
C MET A 69 -3.62 17.20 -0.16
N ARG A 70 -4.69 17.80 0.37
CA ARG A 70 -4.96 19.24 0.22
C ARG A 70 -3.99 20.10 1.01
N ALA A 71 -3.65 19.70 2.23
CA ALA A 71 -2.65 20.38 3.03
C ALA A 71 -1.27 20.32 2.37
N ILE A 72 -0.87 19.14 1.87
CA ILE A 72 0.39 18.94 1.13
C ILE A 72 0.41 19.81 -0.13
N SER A 73 -0.69 19.83 -0.89
CA SER A 73 -0.84 20.67 -2.08
C SER A 73 -0.59 22.15 -1.78
N ARG A 74 -1.13 22.66 -0.66
CA ARG A 74 -0.90 24.05 -0.23
C ARG A 74 0.53 24.30 0.25
N VAL A 75 1.07 23.40 1.07
CA VAL A 75 2.41 23.59 1.65
C VAL A 75 3.52 23.50 0.60
N LEU A 76 3.42 22.54 -0.33
CA LEU A 76 4.42 22.35 -1.37
C LEU A 76 4.15 23.17 -2.64
N ASN A 77 3.04 23.92 -2.68
CA ASN A 77 2.55 24.63 -3.87
C ASN A 77 2.48 23.72 -5.12
N VAL A 78 1.97 22.51 -4.93
CA VAL A 78 1.81 21.48 -5.98
C VAL A 78 0.31 21.27 -6.23
N PRO A 79 -0.15 21.16 -7.48
CA PRO A 79 -1.55 20.84 -7.77
C PRO A 79 -2.03 19.58 -7.06
N LEU A 80 -3.22 19.62 -6.47
CA LEU A 80 -3.80 18.50 -5.73
C LEU A 80 -3.84 17.20 -6.56
N GLY A 81 -4.13 17.31 -7.87
CA GLY A 81 -4.15 16.16 -8.78
C GLY A 81 -2.79 15.48 -8.91
N THR A 82 -1.70 16.25 -8.81
CA THR A 82 -0.33 15.75 -8.83
C THR A 82 -0.01 15.01 -7.54
N VAL A 83 -0.31 15.59 -6.37
CA VAL A 83 -0.15 14.92 -5.06
C VAL A 83 -0.93 13.61 -5.02
N PHE A 84 -2.20 13.63 -5.45
CA PHE A 84 -3.03 12.43 -5.56
C PHE A 84 -2.38 11.36 -6.45
N THR A 85 -1.86 11.78 -7.60
CA THR A 85 -1.19 10.88 -8.54
C THR A 85 0.06 10.23 -7.94
N TRP A 86 0.84 10.98 -7.17
CA TRP A 86 2.01 10.43 -6.47
C TRP A 86 1.63 9.41 -5.42
N VAL A 87 0.69 9.76 -4.52
CA VAL A 87 0.20 8.84 -3.48
C VAL A 87 -0.38 7.56 -4.10
N LYS A 88 -1.22 7.70 -5.12
CA LYS A 88 -1.84 6.55 -5.81
C LYS A 88 -0.80 5.65 -6.46
N ARG A 89 0.15 6.23 -7.21
CA ARG A 89 1.17 5.45 -7.95
C ARG A 89 2.14 4.75 -7.00
N TYR A 90 2.66 5.47 -6.01
CA TYR A 90 3.59 4.92 -5.03
C TYR A 90 2.90 3.84 -4.19
N GLY A 91 1.73 4.15 -3.62
CA GLY A 91 0.97 3.18 -2.83
C GLY A 91 0.55 1.94 -3.61
N LYS A 92 0.21 2.07 -4.91
CA LYS A 92 -0.05 0.92 -5.79
C LYS A 92 1.18 0.04 -5.94
N GLN A 93 2.33 0.62 -6.30
CA GLN A 93 3.59 -0.12 -6.45
C GLN A 93 3.95 -0.86 -5.15
N LYS A 94 3.77 -0.19 -4.01
CA LYS A 94 4.04 -0.75 -2.68
C LYS A 94 3.09 -1.87 -2.31
N TYR A 95 1.81 -1.75 -2.65
CA TYR A 95 0.81 -2.78 -2.44
C TYR A 95 1.10 -4.04 -3.28
N GLU A 96 1.42 -3.88 -4.57
CA GLU A 96 1.79 -5.00 -5.45
C GLU A 96 3.01 -5.76 -4.90
N LYS A 97 4.01 -5.04 -4.40
CA LYS A 97 5.16 -5.65 -3.71
C LYS A 97 4.78 -6.40 -2.44
N LEU A 98 3.85 -5.87 -1.63
CA LEU A 98 3.38 -6.55 -0.42
C LEU A 98 2.68 -7.86 -0.76
N VAL A 99 1.82 -7.88 -1.77
CA VAL A 99 1.10 -9.09 -2.20
C VAL A 99 2.07 -10.18 -2.68
N ASP A 100 3.12 -9.80 -3.41
CA ASP A 100 4.20 -10.73 -3.79
C ASP A 100 4.92 -11.30 -2.56
N LEU A 101 5.33 -10.43 -1.62
CA LEU A 101 5.97 -10.83 -0.37
C LEU A 101 5.10 -11.76 0.47
N TRP A 102 3.79 -11.50 0.57
CA TRP A 102 2.87 -12.37 1.32
C TRP A 102 2.79 -13.77 0.72
N SER A 103 2.79 -13.85 -0.61
CA SER A 103 2.77 -15.13 -1.34
C SER A 103 4.04 -15.93 -1.11
N ARG A 104 5.20 -15.27 -1.12
CA ARG A 104 6.51 -15.89 -0.79
C ARG A 104 6.61 -16.29 0.68
N ALA A 105 6.11 -15.44 1.58
CA ALA A 105 6.12 -15.67 3.02
C ALA A 105 5.35 -16.94 3.38
N LYS A 106 4.17 -17.16 2.77
CA LYS A 106 3.31 -18.32 3.02
C LYS A 106 4.07 -19.64 2.91
N GLU A 107 4.83 -19.81 1.82
CA GLU A 107 5.62 -21.02 1.59
C GLU A 107 6.85 -21.09 2.50
N PHE A 108 7.55 -19.97 2.66
CA PHE A 108 8.78 -19.90 3.46
C PHE A 108 8.58 -20.23 4.94
N VAL A 109 7.43 -19.84 5.50
CA VAL A 109 7.09 -20.02 6.92
C VAL A 109 6.30 -21.29 7.18
N LYS A 110 6.09 -22.16 6.18
CA LYS A 110 5.39 -23.44 6.34
C LYS A 110 6.02 -24.26 7.48
N GLY A 111 5.19 -24.73 8.42
CA GLY A 111 5.63 -25.46 9.61
C GLY A 111 6.31 -24.61 10.71
N LYS A 112 6.52 -23.30 10.50
CA LYS A 112 7.17 -22.39 11.44
C LYS A 112 6.20 -21.40 12.10
N VAL A 113 4.91 -21.48 11.76
CA VAL A 113 3.87 -20.56 12.24
C VAL A 113 3.47 -20.95 13.66
N VAL A 114 3.52 -19.97 14.55
CA VAL A 114 3.14 -20.13 15.96
C VAL A 114 1.70 -19.68 16.15
N THR A 115 1.38 -18.44 15.76
CA THR A 115 0.06 -17.84 16.01
C THR A 115 -0.29 -16.81 14.94
N LYS A 116 -1.58 -16.69 14.64
CA LYS A 116 -2.17 -15.69 13.75
C LYS A 116 -3.15 -14.86 14.56
N VAL A 117 -2.91 -13.56 14.67
CA VAL A 117 -3.76 -12.62 15.41
C VAL A 117 -4.52 -11.76 14.41
N VAL A 118 -5.82 -12.00 14.28
CA VAL A 118 -6.69 -11.27 13.35
C VAL A 118 -7.55 -10.29 14.11
N ASP A 119 -7.78 -9.14 13.49
CA ASP A 119 -8.72 -8.14 13.96
C ASP A 119 -9.20 -7.29 12.78
N GLU A 120 -10.21 -6.45 13.02
CA GLU A 120 -10.73 -5.52 12.03
C GLU A 120 -10.93 -4.10 12.58
N MET A 121 -10.67 -3.12 11.72
CA MET A 121 -11.15 -1.75 11.94
C MET A 121 -12.10 -1.32 10.85
N TRP A 122 -13.17 -0.63 11.25
CA TRP A 122 -14.09 -0.02 10.30
C TRP A 122 -13.60 1.37 9.84
N THR A 123 -14.01 1.73 8.63
CA THR A 123 -13.84 3.04 7.99
C THR A 123 -15.04 3.35 7.09
N TYR A 124 -15.11 4.57 6.55
CA TYR A 124 -16.15 4.99 5.61
C TYR A 124 -15.63 5.04 4.18
N LEU A 125 -16.42 4.52 3.24
CA LEU A 125 -16.33 4.75 1.81
C LEU A 125 -17.53 5.58 1.37
N TYR A 126 -17.29 6.72 0.73
CA TYR A 126 -18.33 7.52 0.12
C TYR A 126 -18.47 7.19 -1.36
N ARG A 127 -19.71 6.97 -1.78
CA ARG A 127 -20.11 7.02 -3.18
C ARG A 127 -21.23 8.04 -3.31
N ASN A 128 -21.02 9.03 -4.16
CA ASN A 128 -21.90 10.19 -4.31
C ASN A 128 -22.14 10.87 -2.96
N THR A 129 -23.38 10.88 -2.47
CA THR A 129 -23.81 11.47 -1.19
C THR A 129 -23.96 10.45 -0.05
N ARG A 130 -23.72 9.15 -0.31
CA ARG A 130 -23.93 8.08 0.68
C ARG A 130 -22.62 7.55 1.24
N ALA A 131 -22.58 7.32 2.55
CA ALA A 131 -21.50 6.66 3.24
C ALA A 131 -21.79 5.17 3.42
N PHE A 132 -20.80 4.34 3.12
CA PHE A 132 -20.82 2.89 3.29
C PHE A 132 -19.72 2.51 4.27
N TYR A 133 -20.02 1.63 5.22
CA TYR A 133 -18.99 1.06 6.06
C TYR A 133 -18.13 0.10 5.25
N LYS A 134 -16.82 0.15 5.49
CA LYS A 134 -15.84 -0.79 4.97
C LYS A 134 -14.92 -1.20 6.11
N TRP A 135 -14.43 -2.42 6.05
CA TRP A 135 -13.56 -3.01 7.06
C TRP A 135 -12.18 -3.22 6.48
N VAL A 136 -11.18 -2.92 7.31
CA VAL A 136 -9.79 -3.30 7.09
C VAL A 136 -9.54 -4.48 8.00
N PHE A 137 -9.43 -5.68 7.42
CA PHE A 137 -8.99 -6.86 8.15
C PHE A 137 -7.47 -6.85 8.21
N THR A 138 -6.91 -7.04 9.39
CA THR A 138 -5.47 -7.16 9.61
C THR A 138 -5.16 -8.49 10.29
N CYS A 139 -4.09 -9.13 9.87
CA CYS A 139 -3.63 -10.39 10.44
C CYS A 139 -2.12 -10.32 10.68
N TYR A 140 -1.72 -10.35 11.95
CA TYR A 140 -0.33 -10.57 12.34
C TYR A 140 -0.05 -12.06 12.36
N VAL A 141 0.94 -12.50 11.59
CA VAL A 141 1.42 -13.88 11.57
C VAL A 141 2.74 -13.94 12.32
N TYR A 142 2.73 -14.57 13.48
CA TYR A 142 3.90 -14.84 14.30
C TYR A 142 4.50 -16.20 13.94
N THR A 143 5.79 -16.21 13.67
CA THR A 143 6.55 -17.41 13.30
C THR A 143 7.79 -17.51 14.17
N LYS A 144 8.44 -18.68 14.16
CA LYS A 144 9.71 -18.90 14.87
C LYS A 144 10.86 -18.00 14.38
N ILE A 145 10.72 -17.40 13.20
CA ILE A 145 11.77 -16.61 12.53
C ILE A 145 11.45 -15.12 12.43
N GLY A 146 10.28 -14.69 12.94
CA GLY A 146 9.82 -13.31 12.84
C GLY A 146 8.32 -13.19 12.71
N ALA A 147 7.82 -11.97 12.51
CA ALA A 147 6.40 -11.69 12.32
C ALA A 147 6.14 -10.86 11.06
N TYR A 148 4.97 -11.03 10.47
CA TYR A 148 4.54 -10.24 9.33
C TYR A 148 3.05 -9.93 9.36
N LEU A 149 2.68 -8.85 8.68
CA LEU A 149 1.32 -8.33 8.61
C LEU A 149 0.73 -8.55 7.22
N ILE A 150 -0.48 -9.09 7.16
CA ILE A 150 -1.33 -9.15 5.96
C ILE A 150 -2.60 -8.33 6.21
N TYR A 151 -3.16 -7.70 5.19
CA TYR A 151 -4.44 -7.01 5.31
C TYR A 151 -5.28 -7.06 4.03
N SER A 152 -6.60 -6.92 4.19
CA SER A 152 -7.56 -6.70 3.09
C SER A 152 -8.50 -5.55 3.45
N VAL A 153 -9.21 -5.04 2.45
CA VAL A 153 -10.17 -3.94 2.63
C VAL A 153 -11.42 -4.21 1.81
N GLY A 154 -12.58 -4.23 2.46
CA GLY A 154 -13.85 -4.60 1.81
C GLY A 154 -15.04 -4.50 2.75
N ASP A 155 -16.04 -5.35 2.54
CA ASP A 155 -17.22 -5.46 3.39
C ASP A 155 -16.91 -6.30 4.65
N ARG A 156 -17.75 -6.21 5.69
CA ARG A 156 -17.61 -7.06 6.89
C ARG A 156 -18.14 -8.46 6.58
N ASP A 157 -17.43 -9.17 5.71
CA ASP A 157 -17.87 -10.47 5.21
C ASP A 157 -16.70 -11.44 4.99
N GLU A 158 -17.07 -12.71 4.79
CA GLU A 158 -16.09 -13.77 4.55
C GLU A 158 -15.35 -13.59 3.22
N ASN A 159 -15.96 -12.97 2.21
CA ASN A 159 -15.30 -12.74 0.93
C ASN A 159 -14.08 -11.84 1.09
N THR A 160 -14.23 -10.76 1.86
CA THR A 160 -13.13 -9.84 2.17
C THR A 160 -12.05 -10.53 3.02
N PHE A 161 -12.45 -11.36 3.97
CA PHE A 161 -11.51 -12.15 4.77
C PHE A 161 -10.76 -13.21 3.94
N ARG A 162 -11.40 -13.80 2.92
CA ARG A 162 -10.74 -14.76 2.01
C ARG A 162 -9.58 -14.14 1.25
N GLU A 163 -9.63 -12.84 0.93
CA GLU A 163 -8.52 -12.15 0.28
C GLU A 163 -7.21 -12.28 1.07
N ILE A 164 -7.24 -12.19 2.41
CA ILE A 164 -6.04 -12.43 3.23
C ILE A 164 -5.76 -13.91 3.44
N LYS A 165 -6.82 -14.74 3.56
CA LYS A 165 -6.70 -16.17 3.86
C LYS A 165 -5.90 -16.92 2.80
N VAL A 166 -6.02 -16.55 1.52
CA VAL A 166 -5.23 -17.16 0.43
C VAL A 166 -3.73 -17.05 0.66
N HIS A 167 -3.28 -15.97 1.30
CA HIS A 167 -1.87 -15.71 1.61
C HIS A 167 -1.43 -16.21 2.99
N LEU A 168 -2.36 -16.76 3.79
CA LEU A 168 -2.05 -17.26 5.12
C LEU A 168 -1.71 -18.75 5.09
N PRO A 169 -0.75 -19.19 5.91
CA PRO A 169 -0.44 -20.59 6.08
C PRO A 169 -1.55 -21.31 6.87
N ASP A 170 -1.82 -22.57 6.51
CA ASP A 170 -2.91 -23.35 7.10
C ASP A 170 -2.67 -23.69 8.58
N HIS A 171 -1.39 -23.87 8.96
CA HIS A 171 -0.98 -24.23 10.32
C HIS A 171 -0.90 -23.02 11.27
N GLY A 172 -0.87 -23.28 12.58
CA GLY A 172 -0.78 -22.28 13.64
C GLY A 172 -2.13 -21.89 14.24
N ARG A 173 -2.11 -21.49 15.51
CA ARG A 173 -3.30 -21.10 16.30
C ARG A 173 -3.89 -19.79 15.79
N TRP A 174 -5.22 -19.67 15.79
CA TRP A 174 -5.89 -18.40 15.50
C TRP A 174 -6.30 -17.71 16.79
N VAL A 175 -6.07 -16.42 16.85
CA VAL A 175 -6.49 -15.53 17.94
C VAL A 175 -7.25 -14.38 17.30
N SER A 176 -8.51 -14.21 17.68
CA SER A 176 -9.35 -13.09 17.29
C SER A 176 -10.42 -12.87 18.35
N ASP A 177 -11.23 -11.83 18.17
CA ASP A 177 -12.43 -11.62 18.97
C ASP A 177 -13.54 -12.65 18.63
N ASP A 178 -14.70 -12.48 19.25
CA ASP A 178 -15.85 -13.38 19.08
C ASP A 178 -16.68 -13.07 17.82
N TYR A 179 -16.06 -12.51 16.76
CA TYR A 179 -16.77 -12.22 15.52
C TYR A 179 -17.05 -13.49 14.70
N ASN A 180 -18.29 -13.63 14.21
CA ASN A 180 -18.80 -14.86 13.61
C ASN A 180 -18.04 -15.37 12.37
N VAL A 181 -17.35 -14.49 11.64
CA VAL A 181 -16.50 -14.88 10.50
C VAL A 181 -15.33 -15.76 10.96
N TYR A 182 -14.89 -15.61 12.21
CA TYR A 182 -13.77 -16.36 12.79
C TYR A 182 -14.16 -17.73 13.36
N PHE A 183 -15.45 -18.01 13.56
CA PHE A 183 -15.90 -19.29 14.12
C PHE A 183 -15.56 -20.52 13.26
N ARG A 184 -15.32 -20.30 11.97
CA ARG A 184 -14.88 -21.35 11.03
C ARG A 184 -13.37 -21.57 11.03
N LEU A 185 -12.60 -20.86 11.85
CA LEU A 185 -11.16 -21.02 11.99
C LEU A 185 -10.85 -22.19 12.94
N LYS A 186 -10.05 -23.16 12.45
CA LYS A 186 -9.61 -24.30 13.27
C LYS A 186 -8.68 -23.81 14.39
N ASN A 187 -8.83 -24.33 15.61
CA ASN A 187 -8.01 -23.94 16.78
C ASN A 187 -8.07 -22.43 17.10
N HIS A 188 -9.26 -21.84 16.98
CA HIS A 188 -9.52 -20.46 17.36
C HIS A 188 -9.56 -20.28 18.88
N THR A 189 -9.05 -19.16 19.38
CA THR A 189 -9.15 -18.79 20.79
C THR A 189 -9.54 -17.33 20.93
N VAL A 190 -10.60 -17.10 21.69
CA VAL A 190 -11.13 -15.77 22.06
C VAL A 190 -10.40 -15.25 23.31
N VAL A 191 -9.10 -15.00 23.23
CA VAL A 191 -8.35 -14.30 24.29
C VAL A 191 -7.09 -13.65 23.69
N SER A 192 -6.88 -12.35 23.91
CA SER A 192 -5.52 -11.80 23.94
C SER A 192 -5.41 -10.65 24.96
N PRO A 193 -4.49 -10.74 25.94
CA PRO A 193 -4.11 -9.62 26.80
C PRO A 193 -3.40 -8.48 26.04
N VAL A 194 -2.89 -8.74 24.82
CA VAL A 194 -2.19 -7.75 23.98
C VAL A 194 -2.51 -8.02 22.50
N ASN A 195 -3.35 -7.18 21.88
CA ASN A 195 -3.67 -7.26 20.47
C ASN A 195 -2.84 -6.22 19.67
N PRO A 196 -1.80 -6.64 18.90
CA PRO A 196 -0.97 -5.72 18.12
C PRO A 196 -1.76 -4.96 17.05
N ASN A 197 -2.95 -5.46 16.67
CA ASN A 197 -3.83 -4.78 15.74
C ASN A 197 -4.38 -3.47 16.33
N GLU A 198 -4.63 -3.37 17.64
CA GLU A 198 -5.13 -2.13 18.25
C GLU A 198 -4.13 -0.98 18.08
N ALA A 199 -2.86 -1.24 18.40
CA ALA A 199 -1.77 -0.28 18.22
C ALA A 199 -1.60 0.09 16.73
N LEU A 200 -1.69 -0.90 15.83
CA LEU A 200 -1.63 -0.68 14.38
C LEU A 200 -2.79 0.19 13.90
N HIS A 201 -4.03 -0.13 14.28
CA HIS A 201 -5.22 0.59 13.88
C HIS A 201 -5.20 2.02 14.40
N SER A 202 -4.77 2.21 15.65
CA SER A 202 -4.56 3.55 16.23
C SER A 202 -3.53 4.35 15.43
N SER A 203 -2.38 3.74 15.11
CA SER A 203 -1.33 4.34 14.28
C SER A 203 -1.82 4.68 12.86
N LEU A 204 -2.57 3.77 12.22
CA LEU A 204 -3.17 4.01 10.90
C LEU A 204 -4.16 5.17 10.96
N ARG A 205 -5.00 5.25 11.98
CA ARG A 205 -5.91 6.38 12.18
C ARG A 205 -5.15 7.66 12.39
N ASP A 206 -4.06 7.68 13.15
CA ASP A 206 -3.30 8.91 13.35
C ASP A 206 -2.62 9.40 12.05
N ARG A 207 -2.02 8.48 11.31
CA ARG A 207 -1.19 8.77 10.13
C ARG A 207 -1.96 9.04 8.86
N LEU A 208 -3.13 8.43 8.72
CA LEU A 208 -3.93 8.56 7.52
C LEU A 208 -5.21 9.29 7.87
N VAL A 209 -5.27 10.58 7.51
CA VAL A 209 -6.45 11.43 7.73
C VAL A 209 -7.73 10.78 7.20
N ARG A 210 -7.62 9.99 6.12
CA ARG A 210 -8.73 9.24 5.51
C ARG A 210 -9.35 8.15 6.40
N PHE A 211 -8.68 7.77 7.50
CA PHE A 211 -9.19 6.82 8.49
C PHE A 211 -9.60 7.51 9.80
N LYS A 212 -9.39 8.84 9.97
CA LYS A 212 -9.80 9.59 11.17
C LYS A 212 -11.31 9.82 11.24
N ARG A 213 -11.86 10.58 10.28
CA ARG A 213 -13.29 10.93 10.20
C ARG A 213 -13.70 11.17 8.76
N ALA A 214 -14.92 10.74 8.44
CA ALA A 214 -15.57 10.95 7.15
C ALA A 214 -15.52 12.39 6.63
N THR A 215 -15.69 13.36 7.54
CA THR A 215 -15.77 14.80 7.21
C THR A 215 -14.42 15.42 6.86
N LYS A 216 -13.29 14.83 7.27
CA LYS A 216 -11.95 15.40 7.07
C LYS A 216 -11.30 14.95 5.76
N ALA A 217 -11.43 13.68 5.41
CA ALA A 217 -10.89 13.13 4.17
C ALA A 217 -11.74 11.96 3.69
N VAL A 218 -12.51 12.22 2.64
CA VAL A 218 -13.46 11.27 2.07
C VAL A 218 -12.74 10.17 1.29
N ASN A 219 -12.92 8.91 1.67
CA ASN A 219 -12.52 7.80 0.80
C ASN A 219 -13.55 7.62 -0.30
N ARG A 220 -13.10 7.62 -1.56
CA ARG A 220 -13.95 7.34 -2.73
C ARG A 220 -13.57 6.06 -3.47
N SER A 221 -12.56 5.35 -2.98
CA SER A 221 -12.02 4.16 -3.64
C SER A 221 -11.39 3.23 -2.62
N ILE A 222 -11.79 1.95 -2.67
CA ILE A 222 -11.19 0.86 -1.86
C ILE A 222 -9.71 0.72 -2.23
N ASN A 223 -9.36 0.82 -3.51
CA ASN A 223 -7.95 0.77 -3.95
C ASN A 223 -7.13 1.88 -3.30
N MET A 224 -7.66 3.09 -3.17
CA MET A 224 -6.94 4.16 -2.46
C MET A 224 -6.75 3.87 -0.96
N MET A 225 -7.70 3.19 -0.31
CA MET A 225 -7.51 2.72 1.06
C MET A 225 -6.37 1.69 1.11
N LYS A 226 -6.43 0.67 0.25
CA LYS A 226 -5.39 -0.38 0.11
C LYS A 226 -4.01 0.25 -0.09
N TYR A 227 -3.86 1.15 -1.07
CA TYR A 227 -2.60 1.81 -1.39
C TYR A 227 -2.07 2.72 -0.28
N SER A 228 -2.96 3.37 0.48
CA SER A 228 -2.54 4.24 1.58
C SER A 228 -1.99 3.46 2.75
N ILE A 229 -2.60 2.32 3.08
CA ILE A 229 -2.09 1.41 4.11
C ILE A 229 -0.72 0.89 3.67
N ALA A 230 -0.59 0.38 2.44
CA ALA A 230 0.68 -0.12 1.91
C ALA A 230 1.81 0.93 1.99
N LEU A 231 1.51 2.18 1.64
CA LEU A 231 2.45 3.28 1.74
C LEU A 231 2.95 3.46 3.18
N VAL A 232 2.05 3.52 4.17
CA VAL A 232 2.44 3.68 5.58
C VAL A 232 3.26 2.50 6.09
N LEU A 233 2.87 1.27 5.74
CA LEU A 233 3.63 0.07 6.13
C LEU A 233 5.06 0.12 5.59
N TRP A 234 5.26 0.54 4.34
CA TRP A 234 6.58 0.71 3.74
C TRP A 234 7.40 1.83 4.39
N GLU A 235 6.83 3.01 4.56
CA GLU A 235 7.54 4.16 5.15
C GLU A 235 7.95 3.89 6.61
N ARG A 236 7.20 3.07 7.33
CA ARG A 236 7.47 2.71 8.73
C ARG A 236 8.28 1.43 8.90
N ARG A 237 8.72 0.80 7.80
CA ARG A 237 9.42 -0.50 7.82
C ARG A 237 8.66 -1.57 8.62
N LEU A 238 7.32 -1.53 8.56
CA LEU A 238 6.44 -2.51 9.21
C LEU A 238 6.20 -3.72 8.28
N ILE A 239 7.24 -4.12 7.55
CA ILE A 239 7.21 -5.18 6.53
C ILE A 239 8.24 -6.22 6.94
N PRO A 240 7.96 -7.51 6.79
CA PRO A 240 8.91 -8.55 7.15
C PRO A 240 10.21 -8.44 6.34
N GLU A 241 11.30 -8.12 7.02
CA GLU A 241 12.65 -8.07 6.44
C GLU A 241 13.16 -9.47 6.06
N PHE A 242 12.67 -10.54 6.72
CA PHE A 242 13.08 -11.92 6.45
C PHE A 242 12.51 -12.52 5.16
N VAL A 243 11.62 -11.79 4.46
CA VAL A 243 11.03 -12.20 3.16
C VAL A 243 11.49 -11.30 2.02
N ALA A 244 12.04 -10.12 2.34
CA ALA A 244 12.52 -9.12 1.38
C ALA A 244 13.86 -9.54 0.76
#